data_AF-A0A845RVE5-F1
#
_entry.id   AF-A0A845RVE5-F1
#
_cell.length_a   1.000
_cell.length_b   1.000
_cell.length_c   1.000
_cell.angle_alpha   90.00
_cell.angle_beta   90.00
_cell.angle_gamma   90.00
#
_symmetry.space_group_name_H-M   'P 1'
#
loop_
_entity.id
_entity.type
_entity.pdbx_description
1 polymer ?
#
loop_
_entity_poly.entity_id
_entity_poly.type
_entity_poly.pdbx_seq_one_letter_code
_entity_poly.pdbx_strand_id
1 'polypeptide(L)'
;FKNEDVPTREEVVKKIVEYCLVEVKKGTRVNQVMRHTVGLFHGISGANYWKRYLSNNMLVRDADVNKVNYMLDMVKHNSVNVVEKN
;
A
#
# COMPACT_ATOMS: atom_id res chain seq x y z
N PHE A 1 -14.01 16.29 -14.48
CA PHE A 1 -13.42 15.12 -15.18
C PHE A 1 -14.39 13.95 -15.09
N LYS A 2 -14.70 13.27 -16.19
CA LYS A 2 -15.50 12.04 -16.21
C LYS A 2 -14.53 10.86 -16.38
N ASN A 3 -13.95 10.40 -15.27
CA ASN A 3 -13.13 9.20 -15.27
C ASN A 3 -14.09 8.03 -15.01
N GLU A 4 -14.32 7.21 -16.02
CA GLU A 4 -15.20 6.05 -15.94
C GLU A 4 -14.49 4.82 -15.37
N ASP A 5 -13.15 4.79 -15.48
CA ASP A 5 -12.30 3.74 -14.92
C ASP A 5 -11.52 4.27 -13.71
N VAL A 6 -12.14 4.14 -12.53
CA VAL A 6 -11.54 4.53 -11.25
C VAL A 6 -11.07 3.26 -10.55
N PRO A 7 -9.76 3.07 -10.35
CA PRO A 7 -9.25 1.85 -9.73
C PRO A 7 -9.65 1.79 -8.25
N THR A 8 -9.97 0.59 -7.80
CA THR A 8 -10.13 0.27 -6.38
C THR A 8 -8.81 0.43 -5.64
N ARG A 9 -8.86 0.58 -4.32
CA ARG A 9 -7.64 0.66 -3.50
C ARG A 9 -6.81 -0.62 -3.57
N GLU A 10 -7.45 -1.78 -3.69
CA GLU A 10 -6.74 -3.05 -3.90
C GLU A 10 -5.93 -3.02 -5.20
N GLU A 11 -6.53 -2.57 -6.30
CA GLU A 11 -5.83 -2.46 -7.58
C GLU A 11 -4.69 -1.44 -7.52
N VAL A 12 -4.88 -0.32 -6.82
CA VAL A 12 -3.82 0.66 -6.59
C VAL A 12 -2.68 0.05 -5.76
N VAL A 13 -2.97 -0.67 -4.69
CA VAL A 13 -1.94 -1.36 -3.88
C VAL A 13 -1.20 -2.40 -4.72
N LYS A 14 -1.90 -3.17 -5.56
CA LYS A 14 -1.27 -4.13 -6.46
C LYS A 14 -0.27 -3.47 -7.40
N LYS A 15 -0.66 -2.36 -8.04
CA LYS A 15 0.22 -1.58 -8.91
C LYS A 15 1.42 -1.00 -8.15
N ILE A 16 1.22 -0.51 -6.92
CA ILE A 16 2.28 0.00 -6.05
C ILE A 16 3.29 -1.10 -5.71
N VAL A 17 2.81 -2.30 -5.34
CA VAL A 17 3.65 -3.45 -5.01
C VAL A 17 4.49 -3.86 -6.22
N GLU A 18 3.87 -4.04 -7.37
CA GLU A 18 4.57 -4.37 -8.63
C GLU A 18 5.63 -3.32 -8.97
N TYR A 19 5.29 -2.03 -8.87
CA TYR A 19 6.22 -0.93 -9.08
C TYR A 19 7.38 -0.96 -8.09
N CYS A 20 7.11 -1.14 -6.79
CA CYS A 20 8.14 -1.21 -5.76
C CYS A 20 9.15 -2.34 -6.03
N LEU A 21 8.66 -3.52 -6.43
CA LEU A 21 9.52 -4.66 -6.78
C LEU A 21 10.43 -4.35 -7.99
N VAL A 22 9.93 -3.63 -8.99
CA VAL A 22 10.73 -3.20 -10.15
C VAL A 22 11.79 -2.18 -9.74
N GLU A 23 11.43 -1.20 -8.92
CA GLU A 23 12.35 -0.15 -8.47
C GLU A 23 13.45 -0.69 -7.54
N VAL A 24 13.12 -1.64 -6.67
CA VAL A 24 14.12 -2.30 -5.81
C VAL A 24 15.18 -3.03 -6.63
N LYS A 25 14.80 -3.67 -7.74
CA LYS A 25 15.78 -4.29 -8.67
C LYS A 25 16.73 -3.27 -9.32
N LYS A 26 16.34 -2.00 -9.39
CA LYS A 26 17.17 -0.88 -9.87
C LYS A 26 18.03 -0.24 -8.78
N GLY A 27 17.95 -0.72 -7.54
CA GLY A 27 18.68 -0.20 -6.39
C GLY A 27 17.91 0.84 -5.55
N THR A 28 16.65 1.10 -5.87
CA THR A 28 15.80 1.99 -5.06
C THR A 28 15.44 1.32 -3.74
N ARG A 29 15.51 2.05 -2.63
CA ARG A 29 15.09 1.54 -1.32
C ARG A 29 13.56 1.52 -1.22
N VAL A 30 13.00 0.46 -0.61
CA VAL A 30 11.55 0.30 -0.38
C VAL A 30 10.94 1.55 0.26
N ASN A 31 11.59 2.12 1.28
CA ASN A 31 11.08 3.30 1.99
C ASN A 31 10.91 4.55 1.11
N GLN A 32 11.66 4.68 0.01
CA GLN A 32 11.54 5.79 -0.93
C GLN A 32 10.22 5.71 -1.72
N VAL A 33 9.73 4.50 -1.99
CA VAL A 33 8.44 4.27 -2.65
C VAL A 33 7.31 4.33 -1.62
N MET A 34 7.42 3.52 -0.57
CA MET A 34 6.31 3.22 0.34
C MET A 34 5.88 4.41 1.22
N ARG A 35 6.78 5.38 1.49
CA ARG A 35 6.41 6.58 2.25
C ARG A 35 5.30 7.41 1.60
N HIS A 36 5.16 7.31 0.28
CA HIS A 36 4.14 8.03 -0.48
C HIS A 36 2.76 7.38 -0.41
N THR A 37 2.65 6.16 0.14
CA THR A 37 1.42 5.36 0.15
C THR A 37 0.73 5.38 1.51
N VAL A 38 1.29 6.08 2.51
CA VAL A 38 0.75 6.18 3.88
C VAL A 38 -0.67 6.75 3.90
N GLY A 39 -0.96 7.71 3.01
CA GLY A 39 -2.27 8.36 2.91
C GLY A 39 -3.33 7.61 2.10
N LEU A 40 -3.00 6.46 1.50
CA LEU A 40 -3.86 5.77 0.53
C LEU A 40 -5.26 5.41 1.08
N PHE A 41 -5.32 5.09 2.38
CA PHE A 41 -6.55 4.72 3.08
C PHE A 41 -7.07 5.84 4.00
N HIS A 42 -6.66 7.10 3.82
CA HIS A 42 -7.14 8.20 4.67
C HIS A 42 -8.69 8.23 4.75
N GLY A 43 -9.23 8.37 5.96
CA GLY A 43 -10.67 8.45 6.21
C GLY A 43 -11.42 7.11 6.22
N ILE A 44 -10.75 5.96 6.01
CA ILE A 44 -11.38 4.64 5.99
C ILE A 44 -11.16 3.90 7.32
N SER A 45 -12.13 3.07 7.71
CA SER A 45 -11.98 2.15 8.84
C SER A 45 -10.79 1.21 8.63
N GLY A 46 -9.89 1.11 9.61
CA GLY A 46 -8.66 0.33 9.49
C GLY A 46 -7.48 1.08 8.84
N ALA A 47 -7.63 2.35 8.46
CA ALA A 47 -6.51 3.19 7.99
C ALA A 47 -5.34 3.26 8.99
N ASN A 48 -5.63 3.17 10.29
CA ASN A 48 -4.59 3.14 11.33
C ASN A 48 -3.77 1.84 11.28
N TYR A 49 -4.38 0.71 10.91
CA TYR A 49 -3.66 -0.55 10.74
C TYR A 49 -2.67 -0.44 9.57
N TRP A 50 -3.14 0.08 8.42
CA TRP A 50 -2.29 0.37 7.26
C TRP A 50 -1.10 1.28 7.60
N LYS A 51 -1.38 2.44 8.22
CA LYS A 51 -0.34 3.39 8.64
C LYS A 51 0.68 2.74 9.57
N ARG A 52 0.22 1.99 10.58
CA ARG A 52 1.10 1.30 11.54
C ARG A 52 1.97 0.25 10.85
N TYR A 53 1.39 -0.53 9.93
CA TYR A 53 2.14 -1.54 9.20
C TYR A 53 3.27 -0.91 8.38
N LEU A 54 2.96 0.17 7.62
CA LEU A 54 3.96 0.89 6.83
C LEU A 54 5.05 1.49 7.72
N SER A 55 4.70 2.21 8.78
CA SER A 55 5.69 2.83 9.67
C SER A 55 6.64 1.81 10.28
N ASN A 56 6.14 0.65 10.70
CA ASN A 56 6.95 -0.37 11.37
C ASN A 56 7.79 -1.21 10.41
N ASN A 57 7.34 -1.42 9.17
CA ASN A 57 7.96 -2.40 8.26
C ASN A 57 8.55 -1.79 7.00
N MET A 58 7.99 -0.70 6.50
CA MET A 58 8.29 -0.16 5.16
C MET A 58 9.03 1.16 5.19
N LEU A 59 8.93 1.94 6.27
CA LEU A 59 9.58 3.25 6.39
C LEU A 59 10.97 3.18 7.05
N VAL A 60 11.44 1.98 7.37
CA VAL A 60 12.77 1.72 7.91
C VAL A 60 13.82 1.67 6.78
N ARG A 61 15.09 1.95 7.11
CA ARG A 61 16.19 2.06 6.13
C ARG A 61 16.39 0.78 5.31
N ASP A 62 16.31 -0.36 5.98
CA ASP A 62 16.56 -1.68 5.40
C ASP A 62 15.26 -2.50 5.38
N ALA A 63 14.17 -1.85 4.94
CA ALA A 63 12.87 -2.48 4.83
C ALA A 63 12.93 -3.71 3.91
N ASP A 64 12.46 -4.84 4.44
CA ASP A 64 12.45 -6.11 3.73
C ASP A 64 11.41 -6.08 2.61
N VAL A 65 11.88 -6.18 1.37
CA VAL A 65 11.04 -6.21 0.17
C VAL A 65 10.03 -7.35 0.19
N ASN A 66 10.32 -8.46 0.87
CA ASN A 66 9.38 -9.59 0.96
C ASN A 66 8.09 -9.22 1.71
N LYS A 67 8.17 -8.26 2.65
CA LYS A 67 7.01 -7.78 3.38
C LYS A 67 6.05 -6.99 2.50
N VAL A 68 6.49 -6.50 1.34
CA VAL A 68 5.63 -5.76 0.41
C VAL A 68 4.50 -6.65 -0.11
N ASN A 69 4.74 -7.96 -0.28
CA ASN A 69 3.72 -8.92 -0.70
C ASN A 69 2.59 -9.09 0.33
N TYR A 70 2.91 -9.05 1.63
CA TYR A 70 1.91 -9.13 2.71
C TYR A 70 0.88 -7.98 2.65
N MET A 71 1.22 -6.87 1.99
CA MET A 71 0.28 -5.76 1.84
C MET A 71 -0.92 -6.13 0.97
N LEU A 72 -0.76 -7.03 0.00
CA LEU A 72 -1.88 -7.55 -0.79
C LEU A 72 -2.84 -8.34 0.09
N ASP A 73 -2.31 -9.17 0.98
CA ASP A 73 -3.11 -9.98 1.89
C ASP A 73 -3.86 -9.12 2.90
N MET A 74 -3.22 -8.08 3.42
CA MET A 74 -3.84 -7.11 4.33
C MET A 74 -5.06 -6.42 3.72
N VAL A 75 -5.01 -6.11 2.42
CA VAL A 75 -6.11 -5.45 1.70
C VAL A 75 -7.20 -6.45 1.31
N LYS A 76 -6.83 -7.67 0.89
CA LYS A 76 -7.78 -8.74 0.54
C LYS A 76 -8.59 -9.25 1.72
N HIS A 77 -7.97 -9.38 2.90
CA HIS A 77 -8.62 -9.96 4.09
C HIS A 77 -9.33 -8.91 4.96
N ASN A 78 -9.74 -7.76 4.39
CA ASN A 78 -10.57 -6.73 5.04
C ASN A 78 -10.06 -6.22 6.41
N SER A 79 -8.76 -6.38 6.72
CA SER A 79 -8.16 -5.75 7.92
C SER A 79 -8.22 -4.22 7.85
N VAL A 80 -8.36 -3.70 6.63
CA VAL A 80 -8.83 -2.35 6.33
C VAL A 80 -10.23 -2.52 5.73
N ASN A 81 -11.28 -2.40 6.54
CA ASN A 81 -12.65 -2.53 6.07
C ASN A 81 -12.95 -1.41 5.06
N VAL A 82 -12.81 -1.70 3.77
CA VAL A 82 -13.31 -0.88 2.68
C VAL A 82 -14.80 -1.17 2.53
N VAL A 83 -15.58 -0.88 3.58
CA VAL A 83 -17.02 -0.76 3.41
C VAL A 83 -17.22 0.64 2.85
N GLU A 84 -17.16 0.75 1.53
CA GLU A 84 -17.78 1.87 0.82
C GLU A 84 -19.27 1.80 1.15
N LYS A 85 -19.68 2.57 2.16
CA LYS A 85 -21.10 2.90 2.32
C LYS A 85 -21.43 3.90 1.24
N ASN A 86 -22.26 3.44 0.30
CA ASN A 86 -23.08 4.23 -0.60
C ASN A 86 -23.74 5.41 0.12
#